data_AF-K4JXK0-F1
#
_entry.id   AF-K4JXK0-F1
#
_cell.length_a   1.000
_cell.length_b   1.000
_cell.length_c   1.000
_cell.angle_alpha   90.00
_cell.angle_beta   90.00
_cell.angle_gamma   90.00
#
_symmetry.space_group_name_H-M   'P 1'
#
loop_
_entity.id
_entity.type
_entity.pdbx_description
1 polymer ?
#
loop_
_entity_poly.entity_id
_entity_poly.type
_entity_poly.pdbx_seq_one_letter_code
_entity_poly.pdbx_strand_id
1 'polypeptide(L)' 'GDDCIAVKAGKIYMGRKFKKPSESIRVHNCLMENGHGAVTIGSEMAGGVKNLTVEDCIFFDTDRGLRIKS' A
#
# COMPACT_ATOMS: atom_id res chain seq x y z
N GLY A 1 -12.95 -8.15 4.82
CA GLY A 1 -12.71 -7.35 3.60
C GLY A 1 -11.45 -7.87 2.94
N ASP A 2 -10.64 -7.00 2.31
CA ASP A 2 -9.24 -7.30 1.96
C ASP A 2 -8.33 -6.27 2.64
N ASP A 3 -7.36 -5.67 1.95
CA ASP A 3 -6.53 -4.59 2.48
C ASP A 3 -7.34 -3.26 2.57
N CYS A 4 -7.20 -2.47 3.64
CA CYS A 4 -7.88 -1.17 3.79
C CYS A 4 -7.30 -0.14 2.80
N ILE A 5 -5.98 -0.01 2.76
CA ILE A 5 -5.26 0.82 1.77
C ILE A 5 -4.25 -0.05 1.05
N ALA A 6 -4.40 -0.21 -0.27
CA ALA A 6 -3.48 -0.97 -1.11
C ALA A 6 -2.71 -0.06 -2.08
N VAL A 7 -1.41 0.12 -1.87
CA VAL A 7 -0.52 0.89 -2.74
C VAL A 7 0.11 -0.03 -3.78
N LYS A 8 -0.13 0.25 -5.06
CA LYS A 8 0.35 -0.54 -6.21
C LYS A 8 1.10 0.35 -7.20
N ALA A 9 1.95 -0.26 -8.03
CA ALA A 9 2.70 0.39 -9.10
C ALA A 9 2.73 -0.46 -10.39
N GLY A 10 1.68 -1.24 -10.62
CA GLY A 10 1.47 -2.00 -11.85
C GLY A 10 2.15 -3.37 -11.88
N LYS A 11 1.64 -4.23 -12.79
CA LYS A 11 2.21 -5.54 -13.09
C LYS A 11 3.54 -5.41 -13.82
N ILE A 12 4.32 -6.49 -13.86
CA ILE A 12 5.68 -6.51 -14.45
C ILE A 12 5.76 -5.85 -15.83
N TYR A 13 4.83 -6.14 -16.76
CA TYR A 13 4.85 -5.54 -18.09
C TYR A 13 4.59 -4.02 -18.08
N MET A 14 3.77 -3.53 -17.15
CA MET A 14 3.52 -2.10 -16.96
C MET A 14 4.73 -1.41 -16.33
N GLY A 15 5.34 -2.03 -15.32
CA GLY A 15 6.57 -1.52 -14.71
C GLY A 15 7.70 -1.39 -15.73
N ARG A 16 7.87 -2.38 -16.62
CA ARG A 16 8.84 -2.34 -17.72
C ARG A 16 8.54 -1.24 -18.74
N LYS A 17 7.27 -1.06 -19.12
CA LYS A 17 6.85 -0.12 -20.17
C LYS A 17 6.86 1.33 -19.67
N PHE A 18 6.21 1.58 -18.54
CA PHE A 18 5.92 2.94 -18.07
C PHE A 18 6.94 3.45 -17.06
N LYS A 19 7.63 2.55 -16.34
CA LYS A 19 8.67 2.90 -15.33
C LYS A 19 8.22 3.99 -14.36
N LYS A 20 6.92 3.98 -14.02
CA LYS A 20 6.28 5.00 -13.21
C LYS A 20 6.00 4.44 -11.81
N PRO A 21 6.72 4.91 -10.77
CA PRO A 21 6.45 4.49 -9.40
C PRO A 21 5.17 5.14 -8.87
N SER A 22 4.59 4.53 -7.84
CA SER A 22 3.72 5.25 -6.91
C SER A 22 4.61 5.91 -5.86
N GLU A 23 4.62 7.23 -5.84
CA GLU A 23 5.57 7.99 -5.02
C GLU A 23 4.94 9.19 -4.33
N SER A 24 5.55 9.60 -3.21
CA SER A 24 5.18 10.78 -2.43
C SER A 24 3.72 10.72 -1.93
N ILE A 25 3.39 9.61 -1.25
CA ILE A 25 2.06 9.35 -0.69
C ILE A 25 2.13 9.51 0.83
N ARG A 26 1.19 10.25 1.41
CA ARG A 26 1.00 10.38 2.87
C ARG A 26 -0.38 9.86 3.24
N VAL A 27 -0.44 8.91 4.15
CA VAL A 27 -1.67 8.38 4.77
C VAL A 27 -1.65 8.82 6.23
N HIS A 28 -2.62 9.65 6.64
CA HIS A 28 -2.65 10.15 8.01
C HIS A 28 -4.07 10.32 8.55
N ASN A 29 -4.21 10.30 9.88
CA ASN A 29 -5.47 10.52 10.60
C ASN A 29 -6.62 9.60 10.14
N CYS A 30 -6.31 8.34 9.86
CA CYS A 30 -7.29 7.35 9.41
C CYS A 30 -7.54 6.27 10.47
N LEU A 31 -8.81 5.86 10.59
CA LEU A 31 -9.21 4.63 11.27
C LEU A 31 -9.38 3.52 10.23
N MET A 32 -8.68 2.40 10.40
CA MET A 32 -8.71 1.25 9.50
C MET A 32 -9.17 0.03 10.29
N GLU A 33 -10.32 -0.55 9.90
CA GLU A 33 -11.00 -1.61 10.66
C GLU A 33 -11.21 -2.89 9.85
N ASN A 34 -11.07 -4.05 10.48
CA ASN A 34 -11.48 -5.36 9.96
C ASN A 34 -10.90 -5.73 8.56
N GLY A 35 -9.67 -5.29 8.27
CA GLY A 35 -8.96 -5.54 7.01
C GLY A 35 -7.83 -6.58 7.14
N HIS A 36 -7.53 -7.30 6.05
CA HIS A 36 -6.39 -8.23 5.98
C HIS A 36 -5.01 -7.53 6.07
N GLY A 37 -5.00 -6.21 5.84
CA GLY A 37 -3.87 -5.32 5.99
C GLY A 37 -4.36 -3.87 6.10
N ALA A 38 -3.92 -3.13 7.11
CA ALA A 38 -4.30 -1.72 7.25
C ALA A 38 -3.69 -0.90 6.09
N VAL A 39 -2.36 -1.01 5.92
CA VAL A 39 -1.67 -0.52 4.73
C VAL A 39 -0.89 -1.65 4.08
N THR A 40 -1.16 -1.89 2.81
CA THR A 40 -0.51 -2.94 2.03
C THR A 40 0.18 -2.36 0.80
N ILE A 41 1.43 -2.75 0.58
CA ILE A 41 2.21 -2.41 -0.61
C ILE A 41 2.26 -3.66 -1.51
N GLY A 42 1.76 -3.56 -2.74
CA GLY A 42 1.75 -4.62 -3.74
C GLY A 42 0.47 -5.48 -3.76
N SER A 43 0.48 -6.66 -4.38
CA SER A 43 1.62 -7.35 -5.01
C SER A 43 2.07 -6.72 -6.33
N GLU A 44 1.21 -6.01 -7.05
CA GLU A 44 1.55 -5.37 -8.32
C GLU A 44 2.35 -4.08 -8.10
N MET A 45 3.63 -4.20 -7.75
CA MET A 45 4.51 -3.08 -7.41
C MET A 45 5.70 -2.90 -8.36
N ALA A 46 5.64 -3.47 -9.57
CA ALA A 46 6.79 -3.55 -10.48
C ALA A 46 7.31 -2.20 -11.00
N GLY A 47 6.49 -1.14 -10.98
CA GLY A 47 6.91 0.23 -11.25
C GLY A 47 7.68 0.89 -10.09
N GLY A 48 7.66 0.27 -8.90
CA GLY A 48 8.27 0.75 -7.67
C GLY A 48 7.29 1.54 -6.78
N VAL A 49 7.53 1.49 -5.47
CA VAL A 49 6.84 2.34 -4.48
C VAL A 49 7.91 3.09 -3.68
N LYS A 50 7.80 4.42 -3.59
CA LYS A 50 8.82 5.28 -2.98
C LYS A 50 8.18 6.36 -2.12
N ASN A 51 8.82 6.77 -1.03
CA ASN A 51 8.36 7.88 -0.19
C ASN A 51 6.88 7.77 0.23
N LEU A 52 6.49 6.61 0.76
CA LEU A 52 5.20 6.40 1.41
C LEU A 52 5.35 6.65 2.91
N THR A 53 4.58 7.59 3.45
CA THR A 53 4.51 7.87 4.88
C THR A 53 3.13 7.50 5.40
N VAL A 54 3.08 6.76 6.51
CA VAL A 54 1.85 6.41 7.22
C VAL A 54 2.03 6.83 8.67
N GLU A 55 1.22 7.78 9.16
CA GLU A 55 1.37 8.35 10.50
C GLU A 55 0.02 8.72 11.11
N ASP A 56 -0.08 8.81 12.43
CA ASP A 56 -1.31 9.20 13.15
C ASP A 56 -2.57 8.41 12.76
N CYS A 57 -2.42 7.11 12.47
CA CYS A 57 -3.52 6.22 12.13
C CYS A 57 -3.82 5.23 13.25
N ILE A 58 -5.08 4.83 13.34
CA ILE A 58 -5.54 3.76 14.23
C ILE A 58 -5.85 2.53 13.37
N PHE A 59 -5.17 1.43 13.63
CA PHE A 59 -5.45 0.13 13.03
C PHE A 59 -6.17 -0.70 14.08
N PHE A 60 -7.46 -0.98 13.86
CA PHE A 60 -8.30 -1.64 14.83
C PHE A 60 -8.85 -2.95 14.24
N ASP A 61 -8.52 -4.07 14.88
CA ASP A 61 -8.92 -5.41 14.42
C ASP A 61 -8.56 -5.73 12.96
N THR A 62 -7.40 -5.25 12.48
CA THR A 62 -6.81 -5.64 11.19
C THR A 62 -5.87 -6.83 11.40
N ASP A 63 -5.82 -7.79 10.47
CA ASP A 63 -4.90 -8.94 10.55
C ASP A 63 -3.43 -8.49 10.62
N ARG A 64 -3.09 -7.40 9.92
CA ARG A 64 -1.74 -6.85 9.77
C ARG A 64 -1.80 -5.33 9.70
N GLY A 65 -0.91 -4.64 10.42
CA GLY A 65 -0.78 -3.18 10.30
C GLY A 65 -0.17 -2.75 8.97
N LEU A 66 1.07 -3.18 8.71
CA LEU A 66 1.78 -2.97 7.44
C LEU A 66 2.04 -4.32 6.76
N ARG A 67 1.74 -4.43 5.47
CA ARG A 67 2.01 -5.65 4.69
C ARG A 67 2.71 -5.30 3.37
N ILE A 68 3.77 -6.04 3.03
CA ILE A 68 4.47 -5.88 1.74
C ILE A 68 4.38 -7.21 0.97
N LYS A 69 3.88 -7.15 -0.26
CA LYS A 69 3.72 -8.27 -1.19
C LYS A 69 4.42 -7.89 -2.51
N SER A 70 5.05 -8.84 -3.20
CA SER A 70 5.61 -8.66 -4.55
C SER A 70 5.24 -9.82 -5.46
#